data_AF-A0A0N1G5S8-F1
#
_entry.id   AF-A0A0N1G5S8-F1
#
_cell.length_a   1.000
_cell.length_b   1.000
_cell.length_c   1.000
_cell.angle_alpha   90.00
_cell.angle_beta   90.00
_cell.angle_gamma   90.00
#
_symmetry.space_group_name_H-M   'P 1'
#
loop_
_entity.id
_entity.type
_entity.pdbx_description
1 polymer ?
#
loop_
_entity_poly.entity_id
_entity_poly.type
_entity_poly.pdbx_seq_one_letter_code
_entity_poly.pdbx_strand_id
1 'polypeptide(L)'
;MLTELRADHRGPTHGYYLDVPFGETLARHATKPIADGVSETQLRDWYRAGDLMSGGIETVIGADSALHETVDRIMNDTGLAHLPAVDR
;
A
#
# COMPACT_ATOMS: atom_id res chain seq x y z
N MET A 1 -11.83 9.84 -8.56
CA MET A 1 -11.80 9.70 -7.09
C MET A 1 -10.38 9.84 -6.51
N LEU A 2 -9.48 8.85 -6.51
CA LEU A 2 -8.13 9.06 -5.92
C LEU A 2 -7.25 10.07 -6.68
N THR A 3 -7.31 10.06 -8.02
CA THR A 3 -6.62 11.05 -8.86
C THR A 3 -7.08 12.48 -8.57
N GLU A 4 -8.39 12.67 -8.38
CA GLU A 4 -8.99 13.98 -8.06
C GLU A 4 -8.63 14.42 -6.64
N LEU A 5 -8.72 13.52 -5.66
CA LEU A 5 -8.31 13.79 -4.27
C LEU A 5 -6.86 14.28 -4.20
N ARG A 6 -5.97 13.64 -4.96
CA ARG A 6 -4.57 14.07 -5.07
C ARG A 6 -4.45 15.44 -5.76
N ALA A 7 -5.21 15.69 -6.82
CA ALA A 7 -5.17 16.96 -7.54
C ALA A 7 -5.69 18.13 -6.69
N ASP A 8 -6.66 17.86 -5.81
CA ASP A 8 -7.25 18.86 -4.91
C ASP A 8 -6.40 19.12 -3.66
N HIS A 9 -5.48 18.21 -3.31
CA HIS A 9 -4.58 18.38 -2.17
C HIS A 9 -3.54 19.47 -2.43
N ARG A 10 -3.46 20.45 -1.52
CA ARG A 10 -2.57 21.63 -1.66
C ARG A 10 -1.14 21.42 -1.17
N GLY A 11 -0.86 20.27 -0.56
CA GLY A 11 0.47 19.90 -0.06
C GLY A 11 1.09 18.72 -0.83
N PRO A 12 2.27 18.25 -0.40
CA PRO A 12 2.86 17.04 -0.95
C PRO A 12 1.91 15.85 -0.77
N THR A 13 1.78 15.04 -1.83
CA THR A 13 1.01 13.80 -1.81
C THR A 13 1.91 12.67 -2.25
N HIS A 14 2.07 11.65 -1.41
CA HIS A 14 2.89 10.48 -1.68
C HIS A 14 1.97 9.26 -1.78
N GLY A 15 2.03 8.56 -2.92
CA GLY A 15 1.30 7.31 -3.15
C GLY A 15 2.26 6.13 -3.11
N TYR A 16 1.86 5.04 -2.45
CA TYR A 16 2.65 3.82 -2.33
C TYR A 16 1.78 2.61 -2.67
N TYR A 17 2.23 1.79 -3.62
CA TYR A 17 1.59 0.53 -3.96
C TYR A 17 2.40 -0.62 -3.36
N LEU A 18 1.76 -1.42 -2.51
CA LEU A 18 2.36 -2.66 -2.00
C LEU A 18 2.12 -3.77 -3.02
N ASP A 19 3.16 -4.14 -3.76
CA ASP A 19 3.10 -5.20 -4.75
C ASP A 19 3.17 -6.57 -4.06
N VAL A 20 2.00 -7.03 -3.60
CA VAL A 20 1.83 -8.28 -2.86
C VAL A 20 1.36 -9.38 -3.83
N PRO A 21 2.14 -10.47 -3.97
CA PRO A 21 1.73 -11.63 -4.76
C PRO A 21 0.40 -12.21 -4.27
N PHE A 22 -0.39 -12.75 -5.20
CA PHE A 22 -1.67 -13.37 -4.87
C PHE A 22 -1.56 -14.48 -3.82
N GLY A 23 -0.48 -15.28 -3.84
CA GLY A 23 -0.25 -16.32 -2.84
C GLY A 23 -0.14 -15.77 -1.42
N GLU A 24 0.51 -14.63 -1.23
CA GLU A 24 0.60 -13.96 0.07
C GLU A 24 -0.76 -13.39 0.50
N THR A 25 -1.57 -12.91 -0.45
CA THR A 25 -2.96 -12.52 -0.19
C THR A 25 -3.77 -13.69 0.37
N LEU A 26 -3.66 -14.88 -0.22
CA LEU A 26 -4.34 -16.09 0.27
C LEU A 26 -3.85 -16.50 1.66
N ALA A 27 -2.53 -16.53 1.87
CA ALA A 27 -1.94 -16.91 3.14
C ALA A 27 -2.43 -15.99 4.28
N ARG A 28 -2.44 -14.67 4.06
CA ARG A 28 -2.94 -13.70 5.04
C ARG A 28 -4.45 -13.74 5.21
N HIS A 29 -5.20 -14.06 4.16
CA HIS A 29 -6.67 -14.17 4.25
C HIS A 29 -7.09 -15.34 5.13
N ALA A 30 -6.40 -16.48 5.03
CA ALA A 30 -6.68 -17.68 5.81
C ALA A 30 -6.58 -17.46 7.34
N THR A 31 -5.83 -16.44 7.79
CA THR A 31 -5.70 -16.12 9.23
C THR A 31 -6.77 -15.13 9.74
N LYS A 32 -7.66 -14.62 8.87
CA LYS A 32 -8.68 -13.62 9.25
C LYS A 32 -9.98 -14.29 9.68
N PRO A 33 -10.77 -13.70 10.60
CA PRO A 33 -12.10 -14.22 10.96
C PRO A 33 -13.08 -14.36 9.78
N ILE A 34 -12.85 -13.62 8.68
CA ILE A 34 -13.67 -13.65 7.47
C ILE A 34 -13.23 -14.73 6.46
N ALA A 35 -12.25 -15.57 6.80
CA ALA A 35 -11.66 -16.54 5.87
C ALA A 35 -12.72 -17.42 5.19
N ASP A 36 -13.71 -17.89 5.95
CA ASP A 36 -14.79 -18.75 5.47
C ASP A 36 -15.89 -17.99 4.69
N GLY A 37 -15.92 -16.66 4.79
CA GLY A 37 -16.91 -15.80 4.13
C GLY A 37 -16.50 -15.33 2.73
N VAL A 38 -15.22 -15.45 2.37
CA VAL A 38 -14.69 -15.05 1.06
C VAL A 38 -13.79 -16.15 0.52
N SER A 39 -14.22 -16.78 -0.57
CA SER A 39 -13.51 -17.87 -1.22
C SER A 39 -12.25 -17.40 -1.98
N GLU A 40 -11.33 -18.34 -2.23
CA GLU A 40 -10.18 -18.09 -3.13
C GLU A 40 -10.63 -17.61 -4.52
N THR A 41 -11.70 -18.19 -5.08
CA THR A 41 -12.22 -17.78 -6.40
C THR A 41 -12.62 -16.32 -6.40
N GLN A 42 -13.35 -15.87 -5.37
CA GLN A 42 -13.72 -14.45 -5.23
C GLN A 42 -12.49 -13.55 -5.10
N LEU A 43 -11.50 -13.95 -4.30
CA LEU A 43 -10.24 -13.20 -4.18
C LEU A 43 -9.51 -13.11 -5.52
N ARG A 44 -9.50 -14.19 -6.30
CA ARG A 44 -8.86 -14.26 -7.61
C ARG A 44 -9.56 -13.36 -8.63
N ASP A 45 -10.89 -13.29 -8.58
CA ASP A 45 -11.68 -12.42 -9.46
C ASP A 45 -11.40 -10.94 -9.21
N TRP A 46 -11.19 -10.55 -7.94
CA TRP A 46 -10.87 -9.19 -7.53
C TRP A 46 -9.39 -8.83 -7.69
N TYR A 47 -8.48 -9.80 -7.61
CA TYR A 47 -7.05 -9.54 -7.66
C TYR A 47 -6.62 -8.99 -9.02
N ARG A 48 -5.89 -7.87 -8.98
CA ARG A 48 -5.26 -7.23 -10.14
C ARG A 48 -3.82 -6.89 -9.76
N ALA A 49 -2.87 -7.59 -10.37
CA ALA A 49 -1.46 -7.30 -10.20
C ALA A 49 -1.13 -5.95 -10.86
N GLY A 50 -0.45 -5.07 -10.12
CA GLY A 50 -0.07 -3.75 -10.63
C GLY A 50 -1.26 -2.85 -10.95
N ASP A 51 -2.31 -2.88 -10.11
CA ASP A 51 -3.45 -1.96 -10.18
C ASP A 51 -3.05 -0.54 -9.74
N LEU A 52 -2.14 0.05 -10.51
CA LEU A 52 -1.50 1.32 -10.25
C LEU A 52 -2.34 2.48 -10.78
N MET A 53 -2.25 3.62 -10.10
CA MET A 53 -2.81 4.86 -10.59
C MET A 53 -2.09 5.35 -11.85
N SER A 54 -2.85 6.01 -12.73
CA SER A 54 -2.32 6.57 -13.96
C SER A 54 -1.28 7.66 -13.71
N GLY A 55 -0.29 7.74 -14.61
CA GLY A 55 0.76 8.75 -14.58
C GLY A 55 1.99 8.39 -13.74
N GLY A 56 2.11 7.14 -13.26
CA GLY A 56 3.32 6.67 -12.55
C GLY A 56 3.56 7.42 -11.23
N ILE A 57 2.47 7.81 -10.59
CA ILE A 57 2.47 8.70 -9.42
C ILE A 57 2.66 7.95 -8.10
N GLU A 58 2.63 6.62 -8.14
CA GLU A 58 2.85 5.75 -6.99
C GLU A 58 4.25 5.16 -7.01
N THR A 59 4.85 5.10 -5.83
CA THR A 59 6.07 4.33 -5.60
C THR A 59 5.69 2.87 -5.33
N VAL A 60 6.22 1.95 -6.11
CA VAL A 60 6.02 0.51 -5.89
C VAL A 60 6.97 0.01 -4.81
N ILE A 61 6.42 -0.67 -3.82
CA ILE A 61 7.15 -1.41 -2.78
C ILE A 61 6.93 -2.89 -3.04
N GLY A 62 7.99 -3.57 -3.47
CA GLY A 62 7.94 -5.00 -3.79
C GLY A 62 7.84 -5.86 -2.53
N ALA A 63 7.31 -7.08 -2.69
CA ALA A 63 7.16 -8.04 -1.59
C ALA A 63 8.47 -8.43 -0.87
N ASP A 64 9.62 -8.28 -1.54
CA ASP A 64 10.93 -8.56 -0.94
C ASP A 64 11.44 -7.42 -0.04
N SER A 65 10.72 -6.28 0.02
CA SER A 65 11.10 -5.15 0.86
C SER A 65 10.88 -5.47 2.33
N ALA A 66 11.88 -5.24 3.18
CA ALA A 66 11.70 -5.42 4.61
C ALA A 66 10.79 -4.32 5.19
N LEU A 67 10.10 -4.63 6.31
CA LEU A 67 9.22 -3.67 6.99
C LEU A 67 9.96 -2.38 7.37
N HIS A 68 11.14 -2.50 8.00
CA HIS A 68 11.89 -1.33 8.47
C HIS A 68 12.36 -0.46 7.30
N GLU A 69 12.89 -1.06 6.23
CA GLU A 69 13.28 -0.34 5.01
C GLU A 69 12.09 0.38 4.38
N THR A 70 10.93 -0.26 4.35
CA THR A 70 9.68 0.34 3.84
C THR A 70 9.26 1.55 4.67
N VAL A 71 9.28 1.42 6.00
CA VAL A 71 8.93 2.51 6.92
C VAL A 71 9.93 3.66 6.79
N ASP A 72 11.22 3.36 6.81
CA ASP A 72 12.29 4.37 6.70
C ASP A 72 12.17 5.14 5.38
N ARG A 73 11.88 4.44 4.28
CA ARG A 73 11.63 5.08 2.99
C ARG A 73 10.45 6.06 3.07
N ILE A 74 9.29 5.60 3.55
CA ILE A 74 8.09 6.46 3.65
C ILE A 74 8.36 7.67 4.55
N MET A 75 9.03 7.47 5.70
CA MET A 75 9.35 8.55 6.63
C MET A 75 10.29 9.59 6.01
N ASN A 76 11.28 9.16 5.21
CA ASN A 76 12.19 10.06 4.52
C ASN A 76 11.52 10.78 3.34
N ASP A 77 10.81 10.05 2.48
CA ASP A 77 10.12 10.60 1.31
C ASP A 77 9.12 11.70 1.71
N THR A 78 8.40 11.49 2.82
CA THR A 78 7.38 12.42 3.34
C THR A 78 7.97 13.54 4.21
N GLY A 79 9.27 13.50 4.51
CA GLY A 79 9.94 14.43 5.42
C GLY A 79 9.59 14.24 6.90
N LEU A 80 8.77 13.23 7.24
CA LEU A 80 8.36 12.93 8.63
C LEU A 80 9.55 12.54 9.51
N ALA A 81 10.60 11.96 8.94
CA ALA A 81 11.83 11.62 9.66
C ALA A 81 12.55 12.85 10.27
N HIS A 82 12.24 14.05 9.79
CA HIS A 82 12.87 15.30 10.22
C HIS A 82 11.99 16.15 11.13
N LEU A 83 10.76 15.71 11.40
CA LEU A 83 9.88 16.40 12.35
C LEU A 83 10.32 16.10 13.78
N PRO A 84 10.21 17.09 14.69
CA PRO A 84 10.43 16.84 16.11
C PRO A 84 9.42 15.80 16.60
N ALA A 85 9.82 14.96 17.55
CA ALA A 85 8.90 14.06 18.23
C ALA A 85 7.78 14.91 18.86
N VAL A 86 6.53 14.57 18.55
CA VAL A 86 5.39 15.16 19.23
C VAL A 86 5.27 14.42 20.55
N ASP A 87 5.62 15.07 21.66
CA ASP A 87 5.32 14.57 23.00
C ASP A 87 3.81 14.34 23.09
N ARG A 88 3.42 13.11 23.43
CA ARG A 88 2.03 12.67 23.53
C ARG A 88 1.52 12.78 24.95
#